data_AF-A0A182SVB2-F1
#
_entry.id   AF-A0A182SVB2-F1
#
_cell.length_a   1.000
_cell.length_b   1.000
_cell.length_c   1.000
_cell.angle_alpha   90.00
_cell.angle_beta   90.00
_cell.angle_gamma   90.00
#
_symmetry.space_group_name_H-M   'P 1'
#
loop_
_entity.id
_entity.type
_entity.pdbx_description
1 polymer ?
#
loop_
_entity_poly.entity_id
_entity_poly.type
_entity_poly.pdbx_seq_one_letter_code
_entity_poly.pdbx_strand_id
1 'polypeptide(L)'
;MTKHYDYLAIGGGSGGIASINRAAMYGQKCALIEAKELGGTCVNVGCVPKKVMWHAAQIAEAIHQYGPDYGFDTTVNAFDWKKLVANRTAYIDRIHNSYDNVL
;
A
#
# COMPACT_ATOMS: atom_id res chain seq x y z
N MET A 1 -34.93 -8.87 -6.88
CA MET A 1 -35.26 -8.39 -5.52
C MET A 1 -34.11 -7.55 -5.01
N THR A 2 -34.41 -6.47 -4.28
CA THR A 2 -33.40 -5.56 -3.71
C THR A 2 -32.70 -6.21 -2.51
N LYS A 3 -31.37 -6.08 -2.40
CA LYS A 3 -30.61 -6.52 -1.21
C LYS A 3 -30.61 -5.40 -0.17
N HIS A 4 -31.01 -5.70 1.06
CA HIS A 4 -30.98 -4.77 2.19
C HIS A 4 -29.76 -5.01 3.09
N TYR A 5 -29.15 -3.93 3.56
CA TYR A 5 -27.96 -3.85 4.42
C TYR A 5 -28.18 -2.74 5.46
N ASP A 6 -27.54 -2.86 6.62
CA ASP A 6 -27.60 -1.86 7.69
C ASP A 6 -26.62 -0.70 7.41
N TYR A 7 -25.52 -0.98 6.72
CA TYR A 7 -24.51 0.01 6.38
C TYR A 7 -23.86 -0.25 5.01
N LEU A 8 -23.61 0.83 4.27
CA LEU A 8 -22.98 0.81 2.96
C LEU A 8 -21.83 1.81 2.92
N ALA A 9 -20.68 1.39 2.40
CA ALA A 9 -19.58 2.29 2.08
C ALA A 9 -19.29 2.21 0.58
N ILE A 10 -19.38 3.37 -0.08
CA ILE A 10 -19.00 3.54 -1.48
C ILE A 10 -17.57 4.07 -1.51
N GLY A 11 -16.64 3.17 -1.84
CA GLY A 11 -15.19 3.36 -1.85
C GLY A 11 -14.49 2.42 -0.88
N GLY A 12 -13.72 1.46 -1.40
CA GLY A 12 -12.85 0.53 -0.69
C GLY A 12 -11.47 1.10 -0.37
N GLY A 13 -11.38 2.41 -0.12
CA GLY A 13 -10.18 3.06 0.38
C GLY A 13 -10.06 2.96 1.90
N SER A 14 -9.06 3.66 2.46
CA SER A 14 -8.79 3.66 3.91
C SER A 14 -10.03 3.96 4.77
N GLY A 15 -10.84 4.95 4.37
CA GLY A 15 -12.06 5.31 5.10
C GLY A 15 -13.15 4.24 5.05
N GLY A 16 -13.48 3.75 3.85
CA GLY A 16 -14.58 2.78 3.69
C GLY A 16 -14.27 1.43 4.31
N ILE A 17 -13.05 0.91 4.11
CA ILE A 17 -12.62 -0.35 4.73
C ILE A 17 -12.64 -0.22 6.26
N ALA A 18 -12.05 0.83 6.83
CA ALA A 18 -12.00 1.00 8.28
C ALA A 18 -13.40 1.12 8.89
N SER A 19 -14.29 1.85 8.21
CA SER A 19 -15.66 2.06 8.69
C SER A 19 -16.50 0.78 8.64
N ILE A 20 -16.45 0.03 7.53
CA ILE A 20 -17.20 -1.22 7.40
C ILE A 20 -16.69 -2.30 8.34
N ASN A 21 -15.37 -2.45 8.48
CA ASN A 21 -14.81 -3.42 9.42
C ASN A 21 -15.30 -3.13 10.84
N ARG A 22 -15.32 -1.86 11.25
CA ARG A 22 -15.82 -1.50 12.58
C ARG A 22 -17.32 -1.75 12.73
N ALA A 23 -18.13 -1.41 11.73
CA ALA A 23 -19.57 -1.66 11.76
C ALA A 23 -19.90 -3.17 11.83
N ALA A 24 -19.19 -3.99 11.06
CA ALA A 24 -19.32 -5.44 11.07
C ALA A 24 -18.94 -6.05 12.43
N MET A 25 -17.91 -5.52 13.10
CA MET A 25 -17.55 -5.94 14.47
C MET A 25 -18.68 -5.67 15.49
N TYR A 26 -19.57 -4.72 15.22
CA TYR A 26 -20.78 -4.46 16.03
C TYR A 26 -22.02 -5.22 15.52
N GLY A 27 -21.83 -6.26 14.69
CA GLY A 27 -22.89 -7.13 14.21
C GLY A 27 -23.75 -6.56 13.08
N GLN A 28 -23.36 -5.42 12.49
CA GLN A 28 -24.12 -4.81 11.39
C GLN A 28 -23.88 -5.53 10.08
N LYS A 29 -24.93 -5.78 9.30
CA LYS A 29 -24.82 -6.34 7.95
C LYS A 29 -24.36 -5.25 6.98
N CYS A 30 -23.08 -5.27 6.62
CA CYS A 30 -22.45 -4.24 5.81
C CYS A 30 -22.25 -4.66 4.35
N ALA A 31 -22.13 -3.69 3.43
CA ALA A 31 -21.64 -3.91 2.08
C ALA A 31 -20.66 -2.82 1.64
N LEU A 32 -19.46 -3.23 1.22
CA LEU A 32 -18.43 -2.36 0.67
C LEU A 32 -18.51 -2.40 -0.86
N ILE A 33 -18.44 -1.24 -1.51
CA ILE A 33 -18.47 -1.12 -2.96
C ILE A 33 -17.20 -0.40 -3.40
N GLU A 34 -16.36 -1.05 -4.19
CA GLU A 34 -15.16 -0.46 -4.79
C GLU A 34 -15.19 -0.70 -6.30
N ALA A 35 -14.82 0.32 -7.07
CA ALA A 35 -14.83 0.28 -8.53
C ALA A 35 -13.46 -0.11 -9.12
N LYS A 36 -12.40 -0.04 -8.32
CA LYS A 36 -11.01 -0.33 -8.69
C LYS A 36 -10.39 -1.30 -7.68
N GLU A 37 -9.15 -1.04 -7.28
CA GLU A 37 -8.38 -1.86 -6.33
C GLU A 37 -8.73 -1.52 -4.88
N LEU A 38 -8.90 -2.56 -4.05
CA LEU A 38 -9.04 -2.42 -2.61
C LEU A 38 -7.83 -1.72 -1.98
N GLY A 39 -8.07 -1.03 -0.86
CA GLY A 39 -7.09 -0.17 -0.20
C GLY A 39 -7.03 1.26 -0.77
N GLY A 40 -7.65 1.51 -1.93
CA GLY A 40 -7.80 2.83 -2.54
C GLY A 40 -6.49 3.57 -2.80
N THR A 41 -6.51 4.90 -2.78
CA THR A 41 -5.35 5.73 -3.16
C THR A 41 -4.11 5.43 -2.33
N CYS A 42 -4.23 5.33 -1.00
CA CYS A 42 -3.07 5.25 -0.12
C CYS A 42 -2.24 3.98 -0.35
N VAL A 43 -2.90 2.85 -0.61
CA VAL A 43 -2.25 1.56 -0.87
C VAL A 43 -1.73 1.49 -2.30
N ASN A 44 -2.53 1.90 -3.28
CA ASN A 44 -2.25 1.59 -4.69
C ASN A 44 -1.36 2.62 -5.38
N VAL A 45 -1.59 3.90 -5.12
CA VAL A 45 -0.97 5.01 -5.88
C VAL A 45 -0.61 6.20 -5.00
N GLY A 46 -0.42 5.97 -3.70
CA GLY A 46 -0.26 7.01 -2.69
C GLY A 46 0.83 6.68 -1.67
N CYS A 47 0.46 6.68 -0.40
CA CYS A 47 1.37 6.59 0.73
C CYS A 47 2.34 5.40 0.63
N VAL A 48 1.81 4.21 0.36
CA VAL A 48 2.58 2.96 0.32
C VAL A 48 3.63 2.97 -0.78
N PRO A 49 3.28 3.09 -2.07
CA PRO A 49 4.28 3.11 -3.14
C PRO A 49 5.23 4.29 -2.95
N LYS A 50 4.75 5.47 -2.55
CA LYS A 50 5.61 6.64 -2.30
C LYS A 50 6.68 6.33 -1.26
N LYS A 51 6.34 5.68 -0.14
CA LYS A 51 7.30 5.45 0.94
C LYS A 51 8.33 4.38 0.56
N VAL A 52 7.94 3.37 -0.22
CA VAL A 52 8.88 2.38 -0.80
C VAL A 52 9.91 3.09 -1.69
N MET A 53 9.45 3.97 -2.59
CA MET A 53 10.36 4.74 -3.46
C MET A 53 11.27 5.67 -2.67
N TRP A 54 10.73 6.33 -1.63
CA TRP A 54 11.52 7.20 -0.75
C TRP A 54 12.63 6.44 -0.03
N HIS A 55 12.39 5.21 0.42
CA HIS A 55 13.46 4.38 1.00
C HIS A 55 14.57 4.06 0.01
N ALA A 56 14.23 3.79 -1.27
CA ALA A 56 15.25 3.59 -2.30
C ALA A 56 16.07 4.87 -2.54
N ALA A 57 15.43 6.04 -2.52
CA ALA A 57 16.12 7.33 -2.62
C ALA A 57 17.08 7.56 -1.43
N GLN A 58 16.67 7.22 -0.21
CA GLN A 58 17.53 7.33 0.98
C GLN A 58 18.72 6.38 0.93
N ILE A 59 18.56 5.16 0.37
CA ILE A 59 19.69 4.25 0.15
C ILE A 59 20.68 4.87 -0.86
N ALA A 60 20.17 5.43 -1.96
CA ALA A 60 21.02 6.10 -2.94
C ALA A 60 21.74 7.31 -2.34
N GLU A 61 21.05 8.12 -1.52
CA GLU A 61 21.64 9.25 -0.82
C GLU A 61 22.75 8.80 0.14
N ALA A 62 22.49 7.76 0.94
CA ALA A 62 23.46 7.23 1.88
C ALA A 62 24.72 6.71 1.19
N ILE A 63 24.59 6.00 0.06
CA ILE A 63 25.74 5.50 -0.69
C ILE A 63 26.55 6.65 -1.28
N HIS A 64 25.90 7.64 -1.90
CA HIS A 64 26.61 8.67 -2.65
C HIS A 64 27.10 9.86 -1.82
N GLN A 65 26.41 10.20 -0.73
CA GLN A 65 26.68 11.42 0.04
C GLN A 65 27.31 11.12 1.39
N TYR A 66 26.78 10.17 2.15
CA TYR A 66 27.21 9.94 3.53
C TYR A 66 28.28 8.85 3.63
N GLY A 67 28.22 7.83 2.78
CA GLY A 67 29.13 6.68 2.80
C GLY A 67 30.62 7.05 2.90
N PRO A 68 31.14 7.97 2.06
CA PRO A 68 32.54 8.35 2.10
C PRO A 68 32.99 8.92 3.45
N ASP A 69 32.18 9.76 4.09
CA ASP A 69 32.50 10.37 5.40
C ASP A 69 32.54 9.33 6.53
N TYR A 70 31.84 8.20 6.34
CA TYR A 70 31.87 7.04 7.23
C TYR A 70 32.92 5.98 6.83
N GLY A 71 33.75 6.27 5.83
CA GLY A 71 34.83 5.38 5.37
C GLY A 71 34.41 4.30 4.37
N PHE A 72 33.21 4.39 3.79
CA PHE A 72 32.79 3.47 2.72
C PHE A 72 33.31 3.94 1.36
N ASP A 73 34.32 3.24 0.83
CA ASP A 73 34.74 3.35 -0.57
C ASP A 73 33.83 2.44 -1.42
N THR A 74 32.82 3.03 -2.06
CA THR A 74 31.76 2.28 -2.75
C THR A 74 31.68 2.64 -4.23
N THR A 75 31.63 1.63 -5.09
CA THR A 75 31.31 1.78 -6.52
C THR A 75 29.94 1.18 -6.80
N VAL A 76 29.02 1.97 -7.37
CA VAL A 76 27.69 1.50 -7.77
C VAL A 76 27.70 1.16 -9.26
N ASN A 77 27.74 -0.14 -9.57
CA ASN A 77 27.81 -0.59 -10.97
C ASN A 77 26.48 -0.42 -11.73
N ALA A 78 25.34 -0.56 -11.06
CA ALA A 78 24.02 -0.41 -11.67
C ALA A 78 22.92 -0.20 -10.63
N PHE A 79 21.84 0.45 -11.06
CA PHE A 79 20.57 0.51 -10.34
C PHE A 79 19.45 -0.06 -11.21
N ASP A 80 18.85 -1.17 -10.77
CA ASP A 80 17.76 -1.81 -11.49
C ASP A 80 16.40 -1.26 -11.04
N TRP A 81 15.89 -0.30 -11.81
CA TRP A 81 14.57 0.29 -11.60
C TRP A 81 13.43 -0.73 -11.68
N LYS A 82 13.53 -1.71 -12.60
CA LYS A 82 12.48 -2.71 -12.79
C LYS A 82 12.36 -3.59 -11.56
N LYS A 83 13.49 -3.97 -10.95
CA LYS A 83 13.53 -4.73 -9.69
C LYS A 83 12.90 -3.95 -8.54
N LEU A 84 13.18 -2.64 -8.41
CA LEU A 84 12.54 -1.81 -7.39
C LEU A 84 11.01 -1.76 -7.58
N VAL A 85 10.55 -1.49 -8.81
CA VAL A 85 9.12 -1.43 -9.12
C VAL A 85 8.43 -2.78 -8.89
N ALA A 86 9.05 -3.90 -9.29
CA ALA A 86 8.52 -5.23 -9.07
C ALA A 86 8.36 -5.55 -7.57
N ASN A 87 9.37 -5.24 -6.75
CA ASN A 87 9.31 -5.44 -5.30
C ASN A 87 8.27 -4.55 -4.63
N ARG A 88 8.12 -3.30 -5.09
CA ARG A 88 7.07 -2.38 -4.65
C ARG A 88 5.68 -2.94 -4.95
N THR A 89 5.45 -3.39 -6.19
CA THR A 89 4.17 -3.98 -6.60
C THR A 89 3.87 -5.24 -5.79
N ALA A 90 4.84 -6.15 -5.64
CA ALA A 90 4.66 -7.37 -4.83
C ALA A 90 4.30 -7.06 -3.36
N TYR A 91 4.76 -5.93 -2.81
CA TYR A 91 4.35 -5.49 -1.47
C TYR A 91 2.90 -4.98 -1.43
N ILE A 92 2.46 -4.26 -2.47
CA ILE A 92 1.07 -3.83 -2.60
C ILE A 92 0.15 -5.05 -2.75
N ASP A 93 0.52 -6.04 -3.57
CA ASP A 93 -0.27 -7.26 -3.76
C ASP A 93 -0.48 -8.03 -2.44
N ARG A 94 0.53 -8.04 -1.56
CA ARG A 94 0.38 -8.62 -0.21
C ARG A 94 -0.62 -7.87 0.66
N ILE A 95 -0.76 -6.54 0.48
CA ILE A 95 -1.76 -5.74 1.18
C ILE A 95 -3.16 -6.05 0.64
N HIS A 96 -3.32 -6.24 -0.68
CA HIS A 96 -4.60 -6.69 -1.26
C HIS A 96 -5.04 -8.02 -0.67
N ASN A 97 -4.16 -9.02 -0.68
CA ASN A 97 -4.44 -10.32 -0.06
C ASN A 97 -4.82 -10.20 1.42
N SER A 98 -4.24 -9.24 2.14
CA SER A 98 -4.61 -9.00 3.54
C SER A 98 -6.02 -8.43 3.68
N TYR A 99 -6.50 -7.62 2.75
CA TYR A 99 -7.88 -7.11 2.77
C TYR A 99 -8.88 -8.18 2.37
N ASP A 100 -8.58 -9.01 1.38
CA ASP A 100 -9.45 -10.10 0.93
C ASP A 100 -9.68 -11.17 2.02
N ASN A 101 -8.72 -11.34 2.93
CA ASN A 101 -8.86 -12.28 4.05
C ASN A 101 -9.73 -11.76 5.20
N VAL A 102 -10.05 -10.46 5.24
CA VAL A 102 -10.75 -9.83 6.38
C VAL A 102 -12.04 -9.11 5.99
N LEU A 103 -12.36 -9.03 4.70
CA LEU A 103 -13.58 -8.46 4.13
C LEU A 103 -14.46 -9.55 3.52
#